data_AF-A0A7Y3PMW6-F1
#
_entry.id   AF-A0A7Y3PMW6-F1
#
_cell.length_a   1.000
_cell.length_b   1.000
_cell.length_c   1.000
_cell.angle_alpha   90.00
_cell.angle_beta   90.00
_cell.angle_gamma   90.00
#
_symmetry.space_group_name_H-M   'P 1'
#
loop_
_entity.id
_entity.type
_entity.pdbx_description
1 polymer ?
#
loop_
_entity_poly.entity_id
_entity_poly.type
_entity_poly.pdbx_seq_one_letter_code
_entity_poly.pdbx_strand_id
1 'polypeptide(L)'
;MADRPVHHLFSYGTLQQPEVQLSQFGRLLDGRPDSLPGHRMTTVRITDPAVIRASGTDQHPMVVTSPDPEDAAEGHVFAITDAELAAADAYEVDDYARVEVTLRSGTRAWVYLDRASTRPVSVREWLRSLEVFAGSLADFDPADAPADPVDLFLDWLREAVAAGVPDAHAMTLSTVGEDGGPDARVLILKNVDGDGWQFAVHAGSPKGRQLADRPLAALTFYWPQLGRQVRVRGGVEPASPEQSAADLLARAPSARAEVLLGRQSDHLDTPGEREGAFRAALARIEAEPDLVSAEWTLYTLVPSQIEFWQADKDRLHNRLRYERADRHTPWERHLLWP
;
A
#
# COMPACT_ATOMS: atom_id res chain seq x y z
N MET A 1 -28.61 36.36 -15.42
CA MET A 1 -28.94 35.28 -16.38
C MET A 1 -29.45 34.13 -15.56
N ALA A 2 -30.63 33.58 -15.87
CA ALA A 2 -31.08 32.36 -15.19
C ALA A 2 -30.06 31.25 -15.47
N ASP A 3 -29.62 30.58 -14.41
CA ASP A 3 -28.65 29.50 -14.48
C ASP A 3 -29.26 28.36 -15.31
N ARG A 4 -28.56 27.97 -16.39
CA ARG A 4 -29.10 26.98 -17.33
C ARG A 4 -28.80 25.58 -16.77
N PRO A 5 -29.75 24.63 -16.86
CA PRO A 5 -29.48 23.26 -16.48
C PRO A 5 -28.31 22.70 -17.31
N VAL A 6 -27.28 22.22 -16.63
CA VAL A 6 -26.07 21.64 -17.24
C VAL A 6 -25.82 20.20 -16.78
N HIS A 7 -26.55 19.75 -15.75
CA HIS A 7 -26.47 18.39 -15.22
C HIS A 7 -27.78 17.64 -15.38
N HIS A 8 -27.67 16.31 -15.33
CA HIS A 8 -28.81 15.43 -15.14
C HIS A 8 -28.68 14.73 -13.79
N LEU A 9 -29.77 14.65 -13.03
CA LEU A 9 -29.87 13.94 -11.76
C LEU A 9 -30.95 12.87 -11.86
N PHE A 10 -30.56 11.62 -11.72
CA PHE A 10 -31.47 10.49 -11.60
C PHE A 10 -31.90 10.32 -10.14
N SER A 11 -33.21 10.32 -9.90
CA SER A 11 -33.79 10.04 -8.61
C SER A 11 -34.80 8.91 -8.69
N TYR A 12 -34.70 8.02 -7.71
CA TYR A 12 -35.58 6.87 -7.51
C TYR A 12 -36.34 6.96 -6.16
N GLY A 13 -36.15 8.07 -5.43
CA GLY A 13 -36.67 8.29 -4.08
C GLY A 13 -37.56 9.53 -3.94
N THR A 14 -37.58 10.12 -2.75
CA THR A 14 -38.45 11.25 -2.36
C THR A 14 -38.18 12.54 -3.15
N LEU A 15 -37.01 12.72 -3.73
CA LEU A 15 -36.69 13.89 -4.57
C LEU A 15 -37.55 13.95 -5.85
N GLN A 16 -38.21 12.85 -6.23
CA GLN A 16 -39.25 12.87 -7.28
C GLN A 16 -40.54 13.60 -6.86
N GLN A 17 -40.76 13.80 -5.56
CA GLN A 17 -41.99 14.39 -5.04
C GLN A 17 -42.00 15.92 -5.21
N PRO A 18 -43.09 16.51 -5.74
CA PRO A 18 -43.18 17.95 -5.98
C PRO A 18 -42.87 18.82 -4.75
N GLU A 19 -43.33 18.41 -3.58
CA GLU A 19 -43.11 19.10 -2.30
C GLU A 19 -41.64 19.12 -1.88
N VAL A 20 -40.90 18.04 -2.12
CA VAL A 20 -39.46 17.98 -1.85
C VAL A 20 -38.71 18.87 -2.83
N GLN A 21 -39.07 18.84 -4.12
CA GLN A 21 -38.44 19.71 -5.12
C GLN A 21 -38.66 21.20 -4.83
N LEU A 22 -39.88 21.58 -4.46
CA LEU A 22 -40.19 22.96 -4.08
C LEU A 22 -39.41 23.40 -2.83
N SER A 23 -39.25 22.50 -1.86
CA SER A 23 -38.48 22.77 -0.64
C SER A 23 -36.97 22.90 -0.91
N GLN A 24 -36.39 22.00 -1.72
CA GLN A 24 -34.95 21.93 -1.95
C GLN A 24 -34.45 22.86 -3.07
N PHE A 25 -35.23 23.02 -4.14
CA PHE A 25 -34.81 23.75 -5.36
C PHE A 25 -35.62 25.03 -5.60
N GLY A 26 -36.69 25.27 -4.84
CA GLY A 26 -37.56 26.44 -5.03
C GLY A 26 -38.41 26.41 -6.30
N ARG A 27 -38.38 25.31 -7.06
CA ARG A 27 -39.16 25.10 -8.29
C ARG A 27 -39.39 23.61 -8.55
N LEU A 28 -40.32 23.30 -9.44
CA LEU A 28 -40.45 21.96 -10.00
C LEU A 28 -39.40 21.75 -11.08
N LEU A 29 -38.77 20.57 -11.06
CA LEU A 29 -37.79 20.17 -12.05
C LEU A 29 -38.48 19.54 -13.27
N ASP A 30 -37.92 19.77 -14.46
CA ASP A 30 -38.36 19.06 -15.66
C ASP A 30 -37.73 17.68 -15.66
N GLY A 31 -38.57 16.65 -15.66
CA GLY A 31 -38.19 15.27 -15.43
C GLY A 31 -38.83 14.31 -16.40
N ARG A 32 -38.09 13.27 -16.80
CA ARG A 32 -38.59 12.18 -17.63
C ARG A 32 -38.32 10.82 -16.96
N PRO A 33 -39.22 9.83 -17.14
CA PRO A 33 -38.95 8.47 -16.67
C PRO A 33 -37.69 7.88 -17.32
N ASP A 34 -36.89 7.16 -16.54
CA ASP A 34 -35.74 6.40 -17.02
C ASP A 34 -35.45 5.26 -16.03
N SER A 35 -34.46 4.41 -16.33
CA SER A 35 -34.05 3.33 -15.42
C SER A 35 -32.53 3.20 -15.34
N LEU A 36 -32.06 2.73 -14.18
CA LEU A 36 -30.66 2.44 -13.89
C LEU A 36 -30.40 0.92 -14.03
N PRO A 37 -29.74 0.46 -15.11
CA PRO A 37 -29.46 -0.97 -15.31
C PRO A 37 -28.49 -1.55 -14.26
N GLY A 38 -28.57 -2.86 -14.02
CA GLY A 38 -27.71 -3.59 -13.07
C GLY A 38 -28.03 -3.29 -11.61
N HIS A 39 -29.18 -2.69 -11.34
CA HIS A 39 -29.63 -2.31 -10.02
C HIS A 39 -31.10 -2.69 -9.85
N ARG A 40 -31.52 -2.92 -8.61
CA ARG A 40 -32.92 -3.18 -8.27
C ARG A 40 -33.35 -2.36 -7.07
N MET A 41 -34.64 -2.05 -7.03
CA MET A 41 -35.26 -1.43 -5.86
C MET A 41 -35.44 -2.49 -4.76
N THR A 42 -34.98 -2.19 -3.56
CA THR A 42 -35.28 -2.95 -2.35
C THR A 42 -35.86 -2.03 -1.28
N THR A 43 -36.47 -2.59 -0.26
CA THR A 43 -36.99 -1.82 0.86
C THR A 43 -36.11 -2.08 2.07
N VAL A 44 -35.47 -1.04 2.59
CA VAL A 44 -34.67 -1.11 3.82
C VAL A 44 -35.51 -0.65 5.00
N ARG A 45 -35.35 -1.34 6.12
CA ARG A 45 -35.94 -0.94 7.38
C ARG A 45 -35.08 0.11 8.07
N ILE A 46 -35.55 1.35 8.15
CA ILE A 46 -34.90 2.42 8.90
C ILE A 46 -35.23 2.26 10.39
N THR A 47 -34.22 2.34 11.26
CA THR A 47 -34.39 2.23 12.72
C THR A 47 -34.29 3.56 13.45
N ASP A 48 -33.95 4.65 12.76
CA ASP A 48 -33.82 5.98 13.35
C ASP A 48 -35.21 6.60 13.67
N PRO A 49 -35.52 6.90 14.95
CA PRO A 49 -36.81 7.45 15.35
C PRO A 49 -37.11 8.88 14.85
N ALA A 50 -36.10 9.65 14.47
CA ALA A 50 -36.28 10.98 13.88
C ALA A 50 -36.69 10.88 12.41
N VAL A 51 -36.03 10.00 11.65
CA VAL A 51 -36.33 9.76 10.23
C VAL A 51 -37.72 9.15 10.07
N ILE A 52 -38.07 8.14 10.89
CA ILE A 52 -39.40 7.51 10.89
C ILE A 52 -40.51 8.54 11.18
N ARG A 53 -40.27 9.52 12.07
CA ARG A 53 -41.25 10.58 12.36
C ARG A 53 -41.44 11.55 11.20
N ALA A 54 -40.38 11.85 10.46
CA ALA A 54 -40.43 12.75 9.32
C ALA A 54 -41.06 12.07 8.09
N SER A 55 -40.77 10.78 7.86
CA SER A 55 -41.24 10.02 6.70
C SER A 55 -42.60 9.34 6.91
N GLY A 56 -42.99 9.08 8.17
CA GLY A 56 -44.20 8.32 8.52
C GLY A 56 -44.08 6.81 8.30
N THR A 57 -42.90 6.28 7.99
CA THR A 57 -42.66 4.86 7.69
C THR A 57 -41.28 4.41 8.18
N ASP A 58 -41.16 3.16 8.64
CA ASP A 58 -39.86 2.52 8.90
C ASP A 58 -39.32 1.78 7.68
N GLN A 59 -40.03 1.85 6.54
CA GLN A 59 -39.67 1.20 5.28
C GLN A 59 -39.37 2.24 4.21
N HIS A 60 -38.15 2.22 3.69
CA HIS A 60 -37.68 3.18 2.69
C HIS A 60 -37.13 2.47 1.45
N PRO A 61 -37.48 2.94 0.24
CA PRO A 61 -36.92 2.40 -0.99
C PRO A 61 -35.43 2.74 -1.08
N MET A 62 -34.62 1.74 -1.37
CA MET A 62 -33.19 1.86 -1.60
C MET A 62 -32.82 1.11 -2.87
N VAL A 63 -31.95 1.70 -3.68
CA VAL A 63 -31.42 1.02 -4.86
C VAL A 63 -30.16 0.27 -4.46
N VAL A 64 -30.10 -1.01 -4.78
CA VAL A 64 -28.94 -1.87 -4.58
C VAL A 64 -28.47 -2.47 -5.90
N THR A 65 -27.17 -2.72 -6.02
CA THR A 65 -26.61 -3.48 -7.15
C THR A 65 -27.25 -4.87 -7.23
N SER A 66 -27.62 -5.29 -8.45
CA SER A 66 -28.16 -6.61 -8.72
C SER A 66 -27.15 -7.46 -9.50
N PRO A 67 -27.02 -8.76 -9.17
CA PRO A 67 -26.23 -9.69 -9.98
C PRO A 67 -26.94 -10.10 -11.28
N ASP A 68 -28.23 -9.79 -11.43
CA ASP A 68 -28.98 -10.03 -12.66
C ASP A 68 -28.78 -8.86 -13.64
N PRO A 69 -28.21 -9.07 -14.84
CA PRO A 69 -28.01 -8.00 -15.82
C PRO A 69 -29.31 -7.43 -16.40
N GLU A 70 -30.43 -8.14 -16.27
CA GLU A 70 -31.74 -7.66 -16.75
C GLU A 70 -32.45 -6.74 -15.75
N ASP A 71 -32.02 -6.74 -14.48
CA ASP A 71 -32.58 -5.88 -13.45
C ASP A 71 -32.28 -4.40 -13.74
N ALA A 72 -33.29 -3.55 -13.54
CA ALA A 72 -33.12 -2.11 -13.56
C ALA A 72 -33.99 -1.43 -12.49
N ALA A 73 -33.42 -0.40 -11.86
CA ALA A 73 -34.15 0.42 -10.91
C ALA A 73 -34.86 1.56 -11.65
N GLU A 74 -36.18 1.62 -11.53
CA GLU A 74 -37.02 2.65 -12.17
C GLU A 74 -36.95 3.99 -11.39
N GLY A 75 -36.97 5.10 -12.12
CA GLY A 75 -36.96 6.44 -11.55
C GLY A 75 -37.17 7.54 -12.58
N HIS A 76 -36.77 8.76 -12.23
CA HIS A 76 -36.84 9.92 -13.11
C HIS A 76 -35.49 10.61 -13.21
N VAL A 77 -35.15 11.06 -14.41
CA VAL A 77 -33.99 11.94 -14.63
C VAL A 77 -34.45 13.38 -14.80
N PHE A 78 -33.86 14.27 -14.01
CA PHE A 78 -34.17 15.70 -13.96
C PHE A 78 -33.02 16.53 -14.51
N ALA A 79 -33.33 17.61 -15.22
CA ALA A 79 -32.33 18.60 -15.62
C ALA A 79 -32.14 19.63 -14.50
N ILE A 80 -30.90 19.74 -13.99
CA ILE A 80 -30.55 20.59 -12.85
C ILE A 80 -29.32 21.47 -13.11
N THR A 81 -29.19 22.56 -12.36
CA THR A 81 -28.04 23.46 -12.37
C THR A 81 -26.95 23.05 -11.38
N ASP A 82 -25.79 23.73 -11.39
CA ASP A 82 -24.74 23.52 -10.39
C ASP A 82 -25.22 23.78 -8.96
N ALA A 83 -25.98 24.87 -8.77
CA ALA A 83 -26.52 25.22 -7.45
C ALA A 83 -27.54 24.19 -6.94
N GLU A 84 -28.37 23.65 -7.84
CA GLU A 84 -29.34 22.60 -7.52
C GLU A 84 -28.65 21.26 -7.23
N LEU A 85 -27.55 20.97 -7.93
CA LEU A 85 -26.74 19.79 -7.63
C LEU A 85 -26.09 19.88 -6.25
N ALA A 86 -25.59 21.06 -5.85
CA ALA A 86 -25.09 21.29 -4.50
C ALA A 86 -26.19 21.24 -3.43
N ALA A 87 -27.41 21.69 -3.76
CA ALA A 87 -28.57 21.54 -2.87
C ALA A 87 -28.98 20.06 -2.70
N ALA A 88 -28.89 19.26 -3.77
CA ALA A 88 -29.09 17.82 -3.69
C ALA A 88 -28.02 17.15 -2.81
N ASP A 89 -26.75 17.56 -2.91
CA ASP A 89 -25.69 17.07 -2.03
C ASP A 89 -25.97 17.35 -0.54
N ALA A 90 -26.58 18.49 -0.23
CA ALA A 90 -26.92 18.87 1.14
C ALA A 90 -28.20 18.18 1.67
N TYR A 91 -29.08 17.73 0.78
CA TYR A 91 -30.31 17.00 1.12
C TYR A 91 -30.02 15.54 1.47
N GLU A 92 -29.06 14.93 0.79
CA GLU A 92 -28.69 13.53 0.97
C GLU A 92 -27.77 13.36 2.19
N VAL A 93 -28.10 12.39 3.05
CA VAL A 93 -27.33 12.13 4.29
C VAL A 93 -26.01 11.41 4.00
N ASP A 94 -25.05 11.47 4.94
CA ASP A 94 -23.68 10.93 4.82
C ASP A 94 -23.59 9.46 4.34
N ASP A 95 -24.65 8.69 4.50
CA ASP A 95 -24.77 7.28 4.10
C ASP A 95 -24.83 7.09 2.56
N TYR A 96 -25.12 8.14 1.80
CA TYR A 96 -25.19 8.09 0.34
C TYR A 96 -23.94 8.70 -0.32
N ALA A 97 -23.52 8.12 -1.44
CA ALA A 97 -22.47 8.66 -2.29
C ALA A 97 -23.05 9.06 -3.66
N ARG A 98 -22.67 10.25 -4.12
CA ARG A 98 -22.96 10.69 -5.48
C ARG A 98 -22.04 9.97 -6.47
N VAL A 99 -22.64 9.25 -7.40
CA VAL A 99 -21.95 8.47 -8.44
C VAL A 99 -22.50 8.89 -9.80
N GLU A 100 -21.62 8.96 -10.81
CA GLU A 100 -22.05 9.19 -12.19
C GLU A 100 -22.41 7.85 -12.85
N VAL A 101 -23.58 7.78 -13.47
CA VAL A 101 -24.09 6.57 -14.13
C VAL A 101 -24.60 6.86 -15.54
N THR A 102 -24.70 5.81 -16.35
CA THR A 102 -25.38 5.86 -17.65
C THR A 102 -26.72 5.14 -17.53
N LEU A 103 -27.80 5.88 -17.76
CA LEU A 103 -29.17 5.35 -17.69
C LEU A 103 -29.52 4.56 -18.95
N ARG A 104 -30.64 3.83 -18.92
CA ARG A 104 -31.13 3.04 -20.07
C ARG A 104 -31.34 3.88 -21.33
N SER A 105 -31.72 5.16 -21.18
CA SER A 105 -31.83 6.10 -22.30
C SER A 105 -30.47 6.51 -22.94
N GLY A 106 -29.34 6.14 -22.34
CA GLY A 106 -28.01 6.64 -22.69
C GLY A 106 -27.66 7.99 -22.07
N THR A 107 -28.56 8.58 -21.28
CA THR A 107 -28.29 9.83 -20.55
C THR A 107 -27.26 9.58 -19.45
N ARG A 108 -26.19 10.38 -19.40
CA ARG A 108 -25.29 10.45 -18.24
C ARG A 108 -25.93 11.30 -17.16
N ALA A 109 -26.05 10.76 -15.96
CA ALA A 109 -26.69 11.43 -14.83
C ALA A 109 -25.95 11.12 -13.53
N TRP A 110 -26.04 12.05 -12.58
CA TRP A 110 -25.70 11.79 -11.19
C TRP A 110 -26.79 10.97 -10.52
N VAL A 111 -26.41 10.09 -9.60
CA VAL A 111 -27.34 9.36 -8.72
C VAL A 111 -26.71 9.25 -7.33
N TYR A 112 -27.53 9.27 -6.29
CA TYR A 112 -27.10 9.00 -4.92
C TYR A 112 -27.38 7.54 -4.61
N LEU A 113 -26.35 6.74 -4.34
CA LEU A 113 -26.45 5.33 -3.98
C LEU A 113 -25.90 5.11 -2.58
N ASP A 114 -26.43 4.12 -1.88
CA ASP A 114 -25.93 3.76 -0.56
C ASP A 114 -24.43 3.43 -0.64
N ARG A 115 -23.61 4.01 0.23
CA ARG A 115 -22.16 3.82 0.24
C ARG A 115 -21.77 2.35 0.37
N ALA A 116 -22.54 1.54 1.12
CA ALA A 116 -22.24 0.11 1.24
C ALA A 116 -22.50 -0.64 -0.09
N SER A 117 -23.51 -0.23 -0.87
CA SER A 117 -23.78 -0.75 -2.22
C SER A 117 -22.75 -0.38 -3.28
N THR A 118 -21.93 0.66 -3.05
CA THR A 118 -20.82 1.06 -3.95
C THR A 118 -19.53 0.26 -3.72
N ARG A 119 -19.53 -0.70 -2.78
CA ARG A 119 -18.37 -1.55 -2.52
C ARG A 119 -18.21 -2.57 -3.65
N PRO A 120 -16.97 -2.81 -4.12
CA PRO A 120 -16.69 -3.83 -5.12
C PRO A 120 -17.32 -5.18 -4.76
N VAL A 121 -17.96 -5.84 -5.72
CA VAL A 121 -18.72 -7.08 -5.52
C VAL A 121 -17.80 -8.25 -5.13
N SER A 122 -16.50 -8.12 -5.41
CA SER A 122 -15.46 -9.02 -4.91
C SER A 122 -14.13 -8.33 -4.62
N VAL A 123 -13.29 -8.98 -3.78
CA VAL A 123 -11.89 -8.58 -3.57
C VAL A 123 -11.11 -8.52 -4.90
N ARG A 124 -11.42 -9.41 -5.85
CA ARG A 124 -10.76 -9.41 -7.17
C ARG A 124 -11.08 -8.15 -7.96
N GLU A 125 -12.34 -7.73 -7.97
CA GLU A 125 -12.74 -6.50 -8.66
C GLU A 125 -12.13 -5.28 -8.00
N TRP A 126 -12.14 -5.24 -6.67
CA TRP A 126 -11.48 -4.18 -5.91
C TRP A 126 -10.00 -4.05 -6.27
N LEU A 127 -9.24 -5.16 -6.23
CA LEU A 127 -7.81 -5.14 -6.54
C LEU A 127 -7.55 -4.71 -7.99
N ARG A 128 -8.45 -5.02 -8.92
CA ARG A 128 -8.35 -4.59 -10.33
C ARG A 128 -8.70 -3.12 -10.54
N SER A 129 -9.47 -2.52 -9.63
CA SER A 129 -9.79 -1.09 -9.70
C SER A 129 -8.69 -0.21 -9.10
N LEU A 130 -7.72 -0.80 -8.40
CA LEU A 130 -6.59 -0.05 -7.87
C LEU A 130 -5.71 0.46 -9.01
N GLU A 131 -5.39 1.75 -8.98
CA GLU A 131 -4.42 2.34 -9.89
C GLU A 131 -3.03 1.74 -9.62
N VAL A 132 -2.33 1.35 -10.69
CA VAL A 132 -0.98 0.82 -10.62
C VAL A 132 -0.01 1.91 -11.06
N PHE A 133 1.01 2.18 -10.25
CA PHE A 133 2.01 3.23 -10.49
C PHE A 133 1.41 4.64 -10.63
N ALA A 134 0.52 4.99 -9.69
CA ALA A 134 -0.06 6.32 -9.61
C ALA A 134 1.02 7.42 -9.54
N GLY A 135 0.88 8.46 -10.37
CA GLY A 135 1.81 9.60 -10.42
C GLY A 135 2.75 9.62 -11.63
N SER A 136 3.84 10.39 -11.51
CA SER A 136 4.91 10.46 -12.51
C SER A 136 5.99 9.45 -12.16
N LEU A 137 6.33 8.59 -13.12
CA LEU A 137 7.43 7.64 -12.96
C LEU A 137 8.74 8.31 -13.38
N ALA A 138 9.83 7.93 -12.72
CA ALA A 138 11.17 8.30 -13.17
C ALA A 138 11.51 7.55 -14.47
N ASP A 139 12.26 8.21 -15.35
CA ASP A 139 12.82 7.54 -16.52
C ASP A 139 14.13 6.82 -16.15
N PHE A 140 14.46 5.78 -16.90
CA PHE A 140 15.72 5.05 -16.78
C PHE A 140 16.04 4.37 -18.11
N ASP A 141 17.10 4.83 -18.78
CA ASP A 141 17.69 4.11 -19.91
C ASP A 141 18.80 3.16 -19.39
N PRO A 142 18.63 1.83 -19.52
CA PRO A 142 19.67 0.88 -19.15
C PRO A 142 21.01 1.05 -19.89
N ALA A 143 21.04 1.74 -21.03
CA ALA A 143 22.26 2.02 -21.77
C ALA A 143 23.21 2.95 -20.99
N ASP A 144 22.64 3.91 -20.25
CA ASP A 144 23.35 4.91 -19.45
C ASP A 144 23.82 4.39 -18.09
N ALA A 145 23.40 3.17 -17.72
CA ALA A 145 23.75 2.61 -16.44
C ALA A 145 25.28 2.43 -16.28
N PRO A 146 25.84 2.63 -15.09
CA PRO A 146 27.27 2.45 -14.83
C PRO A 146 27.70 0.99 -14.97
N ALA A 147 29.01 0.76 -15.10
CA ALA A 147 29.57 -0.59 -15.13
C ALA A 147 29.49 -1.28 -13.77
N ASP A 148 29.63 -0.53 -12.67
CA ASP A 148 29.47 -1.04 -11.32
C ASP A 148 28.01 -0.86 -10.85
N PRO A 149 27.28 -1.95 -10.53
CA PRO A 149 25.93 -1.85 -10.00
C PRO A 149 25.84 -1.20 -8.62
N VAL A 150 26.93 -1.16 -7.85
CA VAL A 150 26.95 -0.45 -6.55
C VAL A 150 26.70 1.04 -6.77
N ASP A 151 27.31 1.63 -7.79
CA ASP A 151 27.12 3.04 -8.14
C ASP A 151 25.65 3.32 -8.49
N LEU A 152 25.05 2.48 -9.36
CA LEU A 152 23.65 2.62 -9.74
C LEU A 152 22.71 2.48 -8.53
N PHE A 153 22.99 1.54 -7.63
CA PHE A 153 22.21 1.36 -6.40
C PHE A 153 22.27 2.60 -5.51
N LEU A 154 23.47 3.15 -5.30
CA LEU A 154 23.66 4.33 -4.45
C LEU A 154 22.99 5.57 -5.07
N ASP A 155 23.03 5.72 -6.38
CA ASP A 155 22.32 6.80 -7.08
C ASP A 155 20.80 6.67 -6.91
N TRP A 156 20.24 5.48 -7.16
CA TRP A 156 18.81 5.25 -6.95
C TRP A 156 18.37 5.42 -5.50
N LEU A 157 19.19 5.02 -4.53
CA LEU A 157 18.91 5.23 -3.12
C LEU A 157 18.91 6.72 -2.76
N ARG A 158 19.87 7.50 -3.27
CA ARG A 158 19.90 8.97 -3.08
C ARG A 158 18.67 9.63 -3.69
N GLU A 159 18.27 9.21 -4.88
CA GLU A 159 17.06 9.71 -5.54
C GLU A 159 15.79 9.36 -4.75
N ALA A 160 15.69 8.13 -4.21
CA ALA A 160 14.58 7.74 -3.34
C ALA A 160 14.50 8.59 -2.08
N VAL A 161 15.64 8.88 -1.44
CA VAL A 161 15.70 9.79 -0.29
C VAL A 161 15.28 11.21 -0.69
N ALA A 162 15.78 11.73 -1.82
CA ALA A 162 15.44 13.07 -2.31
C ALA A 162 13.95 13.19 -2.69
N ALA A 163 13.34 12.11 -3.18
CA ALA A 163 11.91 12.03 -3.48
C ALA A 163 11.02 11.86 -2.22
N GLY A 164 11.62 11.77 -1.03
CA GLY A 164 10.89 11.65 0.23
C GLY A 164 10.27 10.27 0.44
N VAL A 165 10.84 9.21 -0.16
CA VAL A 165 10.38 7.84 0.09
C VAL A 165 10.61 7.49 1.56
N PRO A 166 9.55 7.13 2.32
CA PRO A 166 9.70 6.73 3.72
C PRO A 166 10.63 5.54 3.85
N ASP A 167 11.55 5.61 4.81
CA ASP A 167 12.50 4.54 5.12
C ASP A 167 13.19 3.96 3.87
N ALA A 168 13.68 4.80 2.95
CA ALA A 168 14.24 4.37 1.66
C ALA A 168 15.37 3.32 1.74
N HIS A 169 16.00 3.17 2.90
CA HIS A 169 17.05 2.20 3.20
C HIS A 169 16.53 0.92 3.88
N ALA A 170 15.22 0.79 4.09
CA ALA A 170 14.57 -0.44 4.48
C ALA A 170 14.55 -1.42 3.31
N MET A 171 14.76 -2.69 3.61
CA MET A 171 14.79 -3.77 2.63
C MET A 171 14.10 -5.01 3.17
N THR A 172 13.54 -5.82 2.27
CA THR A 172 13.08 -7.16 2.62
C THR A 172 14.24 -8.13 2.50
N LEU A 173 14.66 -8.71 3.62
CA LEU A 173 15.59 -9.83 3.66
C LEU A 173 14.80 -11.13 3.51
N SER A 174 15.14 -11.92 2.49
CA SER A 174 14.64 -13.27 2.29
C SER A 174 15.74 -14.30 2.57
N THR A 175 15.41 -15.32 3.35
CA THR A 175 16.28 -16.44 3.77
C THR A 175 15.54 -17.76 3.58
N VAL A 176 16.20 -18.89 3.84
CA VAL A 176 15.64 -20.23 3.68
C VAL A 176 15.64 -20.96 5.03
N GLY A 177 14.46 -21.40 5.48
CA GLY A 177 14.24 -22.27 6.64
C GLY A 177 14.92 -23.62 6.48
N GLU A 178 15.21 -24.33 7.57
CA GLU A 178 15.82 -25.68 7.54
C GLU A 178 15.01 -26.66 6.67
N ASP A 179 13.68 -26.52 6.67
CA ASP A 179 12.70 -27.27 5.87
C ASP A 179 12.71 -26.92 4.36
N GLY A 180 13.53 -25.94 3.95
CA GLY A 180 13.60 -25.42 2.59
C GLY A 180 12.55 -24.34 2.29
N GLY A 181 11.73 -23.97 3.26
CA GLY A 181 10.72 -22.93 3.12
C GLY A 181 11.34 -21.53 3.02
N PRO A 182 10.86 -20.64 2.14
CA PRO A 182 11.30 -19.26 2.11
C PRO A 182 10.71 -18.48 3.30
N ASP A 183 11.51 -17.60 3.89
CA ASP A 183 11.08 -16.71 4.97
C ASP A 183 11.58 -15.29 4.67
N ALA A 184 10.76 -14.27 4.93
CA ALA A 184 11.01 -12.89 4.51
C ALA A 184 10.55 -11.89 5.57
N ARG A 185 11.33 -10.82 5.77
CA ARG A 185 11.04 -9.74 6.71
C ARG A 185 11.78 -8.47 6.36
N VAL A 186 11.26 -7.33 6.80
CA VAL A 186 11.92 -6.03 6.62
C VAL A 186 13.06 -5.87 7.62
N LEU A 187 14.21 -5.41 7.15
CA LEU A 187 15.36 -4.97 7.93
C LEU A 187 15.86 -3.63 7.40
N ILE A 188 16.78 -3.03 8.14
CA ILE A 188 17.42 -1.75 7.81
C ILE A 188 18.81 -2.02 7.26
N LEU A 189 19.09 -1.51 6.06
CA LEU A 189 20.42 -1.52 5.46
C LEU A 189 21.38 -0.70 6.33
N LYS A 190 22.54 -1.27 6.63
CA LYS A 190 23.56 -0.66 7.49
C LYS A 190 24.65 0.06 6.71
N ASN A 191 25.07 -0.56 5.61
CA ASN A 191 26.13 -0.05 4.76
C ASN A 191 26.06 -0.74 3.40
N VAL A 192 26.63 -0.10 2.39
CA VAL A 192 26.94 -0.67 1.09
C VAL A 192 28.31 -0.19 0.68
N ASP A 193 29.19 -1.13 0.39
CA ASP A 193 30.54 -0.87 -0.10
C ASP A 193 30.92 -1.90 -1.17
N GLY A 194 32.19 -1.90 -1.59
CA GLY A 194 32.68 -2.84 -2.60
C GLY A 194 32.59 -4.32 -2.20
N ASP A 195 32.46 -4.62 -0.90
CA ASP A 195 32.32 -5.99 -0.39
C ASP A 195 30.87 -6.46 -0.40
N GLY A 196 29.91 -5.56 -0.18
CA GLY A 196 28.49 -5.86 -0.40
C GLY A 196 27.52 -5.06 0.47
N TRP A 197 26.35 -5.67 0.74
CA TRP A 197 25.25 -5.04 1.46
C TRP A 197 25.21 -5.55 2.89
N GLN A 198 25.39 -4.64 3.84
CA GLN A 198 25.49 -5.00 5.25
C GLN A 198 24.15 -4.84 5.98
N PHE A 199 23.82 -5.81 6.81
CA PHE A 199 22.68 -5.79 7.72
C PHE A 199 23.03 -6.57 8.99
N ALA A 200 22.37 -6.25 10.09
CA ALA A 200 22.66 -6.89 11.38
C ALA A 200 21.46 -7.67 11.90
N VAL A 201 21.73 -8.80 12.54
CA VAL A 201 20.71 -9.71 13.09
C VAL A 201 21.15 -10.24 14.46
N HIS A 202 20.18 -10.70 15.24
CA HIS A 202 20.46 -11.54 16.40
C HIS A 202 20.62 -13.00 15.94
N ALA A 203 21.73 -13.67 16.28
CA ALA A 203 22.07 -15.02 15.86
C ALA A 203 21.04 -16.06 16.31
N GLY A 204 20.52 -15.94 17.54
CA GLY A 204 19.42 -16.79 18.04
C GLY A 204 18.07 -16.62 17.32
N SER A 205 17.87 -15.55 16.55
CA SER A 205 16.59 -15.32 15.85
C SER A 205 16.39 -16.32 14.69
N PRO A 206 15.16 -16.52 14.17
CA PRO A 206 14.90 -17.42 13.04
C PRO A 206 15.82 -17.13 11.84
N LYS A 207 15.94 -15.86 11.43
CA LYS A 207 16.83 -15.44 10.33
C LYS A 207 18.32 -15.68 10.65
N GLY A 208 18.73 -15.53 11.91
CA GLY A 208 20.11 -15.78 12.34
C GLY A 208 20.48 -17.26 12.22
N ARG A 209 19.61 -18.14 12.71
CA ARG A 209 19.75 -19.60 12.55
C ARG A 209 19.71 -20.03 11.09
N GLN A 210 18.78 -19.47 10.31
CA GLN A 210 18.68 -19.74 8.87
C GLN A 210 19.95 -19.34 8.11
N LEU A 211 20.53 -18.17 8.40
CA LEU A 211 21.77 -17.72 7.76
C LEU A 211 22.99 -18.55 8.19
N ALA A 212 23.02 -19.04 9.43
CA ALA A 212 24.06 -19.94 9.91
C ALA A 212 24.01 -21.32 9.23
N ASP A 213 22.81 -21.87 9.01
CA ASP A 213 22.61 -23.14 8.28
C ASP A 213 22.83 -22.98 6.77
N ARG A 214 22.24 -21.93 6.18
CA ARG A 214 22.29 -21.65 4.74
C ARG A 214 22.67 -20.18 4.53
N PRO A 215 23.96 -19.90 4.28
CA PRO A 215 24.48 -18.54 4.11
C PRO A 215 24.15 -17.97 2.73
N LEU A 216 22.86 -17.95 2.39
CA LEU A 216 22.30 -17.44 1.15
C LEU A 216 21.10 -16.56 1.50
N ALA A 217 21.03 -15.40 0.85
CA ALA A 217 19.90 -14.51 1.00
C ALA A 217 19.60 -13.72 -0.27
N ALA A 218 18.43 -13.09 -0.26
CA ALA A 218 18.07 -12.05 -1.20
C ALA A 218 17.60 -10.80 -0.46
N LEU A 219 17.99 -9.62 -0.94
CA LEU A 219 17.50 -8.33 -0.47
C LEU A 219 16.60 -7.74 -1.56
N THR A 220 15.45 -7.21 -1.17
CA THR A 220 14.56 -6.47 -2.10
C THR A 220 14.28 -5.08 -1.56
N PHE A 221 14.57 -4.08 -2.37
CA PHE A 221 14.22 -2.67 -2.15
C PHE A 221 13.09 -2.32 -3.10
N TYR A 222 12.06 -1.64 -2.59
CA TYR A 222 10.95 -1.16 -3.42
C TYR A 222 10.63 0.28 -3.06
N TRP A 223 10.72 1.17 -4.06
CA TRP A 223 10.45 2.60 -3.93
C TRP A 223 9.22 2.94 -4.78
N PRO A 224 8.00 2.79 -4.23
CA PRO A 224 6.77 2.87 -5.00
C PRO A 224 6.56 4.24 -5.67
N GLN A 225 6.99 5.32 -5.03
CA GLN A 225 6.89 6.69 -5.55
C GLN A 225 7.69 6.92 -6.83
N LEU A 226 8.75 6.11 -7.05
CA LEU A 226 9.59 6.17 -8.25
C LEU A 226 9.30 5.02 -9.21
N GLY A 227 8.46 4.06 -8.80
CA GLY A 227 8.25 2.81 -9.52
C GLY A 227 9.54 2.01 -9.71
N ARG A 228 10.40 1.96 -8.69
CA ARG A 228 11.70 1.28 -8.77
C ARG A 228 11.79 0.10 -7.81
N GLN A 229 12.46 -0.95 -8.26
CA GLN A 229 12.82 -2.09 -7.43
C GLN A 229 14.27 -2.50 -7.69
N VAL A 230 14.97 -2.84 -6.62
CA VAL A 230 16.30 -3.48 -6.71
C VAL A 230 16.26 -4.81 -5.97
N ARG A 231 16.74 -5.87 -6.63
CA ARG A 231 16.87 -7.21 -6.07
C ARG A 231 18.34 -7.60 -6.05
N VAL A 232 18.86 -7.89 -4.86
CA VAL A 232 20.25 -8.32 -4.65
C VAL A 232 20.23 -9.76 -4.18
N ARG A 233 21.01 -10.65 -4.78
CA ARG A 233 21.09 -12.07 -4.38
C ARG A 233 22.54 -12.51 -4.28
N GLY A 234 22.87 -13.28 -3.25
CA GLY A 234 24.23 -13.76 -3.06
C GLY A 234 24.46 -14.59 -1.80
N GLY A 235 25.73 -14.88 -1.56
CA GLY A 235 26.21 -15.48 -0.32
C GLY A 235 26.21 -14.45 0.81
N VAL A 236 26.12 -14.92 2.05
CA VAL A 236 26.12 -14.06 3.24
C VAL A 236 27.28 -14.45 4.15
N GLU A 237 28.10 -13.48 4.52
CA GLU A 237 29.30 -13.69 5.33
C GLU A 237 29.15 -12.94 6.67
N PRO A 238 29.34 -13.59 7.83
CA PRO A 238 29.37 -12.90 9.10
C PRO A 238 30.64 -12.05 9.20
N ALA A 239 30.49 -10.83 9.71
CA ALA A 239 31.62 -10.00 10.09
C ALA A 239 32.33 -10.59 11.33
N SER A 240 33.53 -10.10 11.62
CA SER A 240 34.25 -10.45 12.84
C SER A 240 33.45 -10.06 14.10
N PRO A 241 33.70 -10.72 15.26
CA PRO A 241 33.14 -10.31 16.54
C PRO A 241 33.41 -8.83 16.86
N GLU A 242 34.59 -8.33 16.51
CA GLU A 242 34.98 -6.94 16.74
C GLU A 242 34.16 -5.96 15.90
N GLN A 243 33.96 -6.28 14.61
CA GLN A 243 33.11 -5.47 13.72
C GLN A 243 31.63 -5.49 14.18
N SER A 244 31.13 -6.65 14.59
CA SER A 244 29.77 -6.78 15.10
C SER A 244 29.58 -6.00 16.42
N ALA A 245 30.55 -6.08 17.33
CA ALA A 245 30.55 -5.29 18.56
C ALA A 245 30.58 -3.79 18.27
N ALA A 246 31.39 -3.35 17.31
CA ALA A 246 31.47 -1.95 16.90
C ALA A 246 30.13 -1.43 16.33
N ASP A 247 29.45 -2.20 15.46
CA ASP A 247 28.11 -1.85 14.97
C ASP A 247 27.09 -1.74 16.11
N LEU A 248 27.12 -2.68 17.08
CA LEU A 248 26.20 -2.63 18.21
C LEU A 248 26.45 -1.41 19.10
N LEU A 249 27.71 -1.08 19.38
CA LEU A 249 28.09 0.06 20.21
C LEU A 249 27.71 1.41 19.58
N ALA A 250 27.67 1.50 18.24
CA ALA A 250 27.25 2.70 17.53
C ALA A 250 25.73 2.97 17.63
N ARG A 251 24.94 2.01 18.15
CA ARG A 251 23.48 2.16 18.31
C ARG A 251 23.14 2.91 19.59
N ALA A 252 21.99 3.60 19.58
CA ALA A 252 21.45 4.24 20.77
C ALA A 252 21.23 3.21 21.92
N PRO A 253 21.36 3.62 23.19
CA PRO A 253 21.20 2.72 24.34
C PRO A 253 19.89 1.92 24.31
N SER A 254 18.77 2.52 23.91
CA SER A 254 17.48 1.84 23.77
C SER A 254 17.51 0.71 22.72
N ALA A 255 18.12 0.97 21.57
CA ALA A 255 18.25 0.00 20.49
C ALA A 255 19.21 -1.14 20.86
N ARG A 256 20.21 -0.88 21.71
CA ARG A 256 21.08 -1.90 22.30
C ARG A 256 20.35 -2.71 23.38
N ALA A 257 19.50 -2.07 24.18
CA ALA A 257 18.71 -2.74 25.22
C ALA A 257 17.76 -3.77 24.62
N GLU A 258 17.13 -3.44 23.48
CA GLU A 258 16.30 -4.38 22.72
C GLU A 258 17.09 -5.62 22.27
N VAL A 259 18.33 -5.43 21.78
CA VAL A 259 19.22 -6.54 21.38
C VAL A 259 19.58 -7.42 22.57
N LEU A 260 19.87 -6.83 23.74
CA LEU A 260 20.18 -7.57 24.96
C LEU A 260 19.03 -8.41 25.50
N LEU A 261 17.79 -8.18 25.05
CA LEU A 261 16.68 -9.05 25.43
C LEU A 261 16.91 -10.48 24.96
N GLY A 262 17.61 -10.69 23.83
CA GLY A 262 17.98 -12.01 23.33
C GLY A 262 16.83 -12.91 22.88
N ARG A 263 15.59 -12.42 22.95
CA ARG A 263 14.34 -13.17 22.76
C ARG A 263 13.61 -12.78 21.47
N GLN A 264 14.37 -12.36 20.46
CA GLN A 264 13.78 -11.93 19.20
C GLN A 264 13.05 -13.11 18.55
N SER A 265 11.75 -12.93 18.33
CA SER A 265 10.81 -13.93 17.77
C SER A 265 10.36 -15.04 18.71
N ASP A 266 10.68 -14.96 20.01
CA ASP A 266 10.09 -15.85 21.02
C ASP A 266 8.62 -15.47 21.29
N HIS A 267 7.87 -16.43 21.84
CA HIS A 267 6.52 -16.16 22.34
C HIS A 267 6.56 -15.13 23.48
N LEU A 268 5.66 -14.14 23.39
CA LEU A 268 5.44 -13.14 24.43
C LEU A 268 4.10 -13.45 25.11
N ASP A 269 4.15 -13.86 26.37
CA ASP A 269 2.94 -14.28 27.09
C ASP A 269 2.09 -13.07 27.48
N THR A 270 2.74 -11.97 27.90
CA THR A 270 2.05 -10.72 28.25
C THR A 270 2.81 -9.49 27.78
N PRO A 271 2.13 -8.39 27.39
CA PRO A 271 2.80 -7.15 27.02
C PRO A 271 3.70 -6.55 28.12
N GLY A 272 3.36 -6.76 29.40
CA GLY A 272 4.10 -6.23 30.56
C GLY A 272 5.46 -6.88 30.77
N GLU A 273 5.63 -8.14 30.36
CA GLU A 273 6.91 -8.87 30.41
C GLU A 273 7.99 -8.15 29.60
N ARG A 274 7.65 -7.70 28.38
CA ARG A 274 8.57 -6.98 27.50
C ARG A 274 9.03 -5.66 28.11
N GLU A 275 8.12 -4.89 28.69
CA GLU A 275 8.41 -3.59 29.31
C GLU A 275 9.35 -3.74 30.51
N GLY A 276 9.10 -4.73 31.37
CA GLY A 276 9.99 -5.03 32.51
C GLY A 276 11.38 -5.45 32.06
N ALA A 277 11.47 -6.36 31.07
CA ALA A 277 12.74 -6.84 30.54
C ALA A 277 13.53 -5.71 29.85
N PHE A 278 12.85 -4.84 29.09
CA PHE A 278 13.47 -3.70 28.42
C PHE A 278 14.06 -2.71 29.42
N ARG A 279 13.32 -2.37 30.48
CA ARG A 279 13.82 -1.47 31.54
C ARG A 279 15.05 -2.03 32.25
N ALA A 280 15.06 -3.33 32.53
CA ALA A 280 16.21 -4.00 33.14
C ALA A 280 17.44 -4.00 32.20
N ALA A 281 17.23 -4.26 30.91
CA ALA A 281 18.30 -4.22 29.92
C ALA A 281 18.89 -2.80 29.75
N LEU A 282 18.03 -1.77 29.77
CA LEU A 282 18.46 -0.38 29.68
C LEU A 282 19.31 0.02 30.90
N ALA A 283 18.87 -0.30 32.12
CA ALA A 283 19.62 -0.03 33.34
C ALA A 283 21.00 -0.73 33.33
N ARG A 284 21.08 -1.93 32.74
CA ARG A 284 22.35 -2.65 32.57
C ARG A 284 23.29 -1.94 31.59
N ILE A 285 22.79 -1.41 30.48
CA ILE A 285 23.59 -0.63 29.53
C ILE A 285 24.07 0.69 30.14
N GLU A 286 23.25 1.34 30.96
CA GLU A 286 23.65 2.56 31.67
C GLU A 286 24.79 2.28 32.67
N ALA A 287 24.75 1.13 33.34
CA ALA A 287 25.80 0.69 34.26
C ALA A 287 27.07 0.18 33.54
N GLU A 288 26.91 -0.45 32.36
CA GLU A 288 27.99 -1.02 31.56
C GLU A 288 27.91 -0.49 30.10
N PRO A 289 28.38 0.74 29.82
CA PRO A 289 28.22 1.38 28.51
C PRO A 289 28.88 0.64 27.35
N ASP A 290 29.89 -0.20 27.62
CA ASP A 290 30.59 -1.00 26.61
C ASP A 290 30.00 -2.41 26.45
N LEU A 291 28.90 -2.74 27.14
CA LEU A 291 28.27 -4.04 27.06
C LEU A 291 27.75 -4.35 25.65
N VAL A 292 28.23 -5.46 25.08
CA VAL A 292 27.82 -5.97 23.76
C VAL A 292 27.28 -7.39 23.88
N SER A 293 26.24 -7.70 23.09
CA SER A 293 25.77 -9.08 22.95
C SER A 293 26.67 -9.83 21.98
N ALA A 294 27.18 -10.99 22.39
CA ALA A 294 27.93 -11.89 21.49
C ALA A 294 27.04 -12.46 20.37
N GLU A 295 25.73 -12.45 20.57
CA GLU A 295 24.73 -12.91 19.60
C GLU A 295 24.37 -11.85 18.56
N TRP A 296 24.88 -10.63 18.68
CA TRP A 296 24.72 -9.61 17.64
C TRP A 296 25.71 -9.89 16.52
N THR A 297 25.21 -10.11 15.32
CA THR A 297 26.05 -10.41 14.15
C THR A 297 25.75 -9.44 13.04
N LEU A 298 26.78 -8.70 12.63
CA LEU A 298 26.77 -7.96 11.37
C LEU A 298 27.06 -8.95 10.23
N TYR A 299 26.24 -8.92 9.19
CA TYR A 299 26.39 -9.76 8.01
C TYR A 299 26.61 -8.88 6.78
N THR A 300 27.40 -9.39 5.83
CA THR A 300 27.55 -8.82 4.48
C THR A 300 26.99 -9.79 3.47
N LEU A 301 26.00 -9.37 2.67
CA LEU A 301 25.62 -10.09 1.47
C LEU A 301 26.55 -9.71 0.33
N VAL A 302 27.28 -10.70 -0.17
CA VAL A 302 28.20 -10.61 -1.31
C VAL A 302 27.43 -11.02 -2.56
N PRO A 303 27.07 -10.07 -3.45
CA PRO A 303 26.16 -10.36 -4.54
C PRO A 303 26.83 -11.15 -5.66
N SER A 304 26.11 -12.14 -6.16
CA SER A 304 26.36 -12.77 -7.46
C SER A 304 25.40 -12.24 -8.53
N GLN A 305 24.29 -11.63 -8.12
CA GLN A 305 23.28 -11.06 -9.01
C GLN A 305 22.64 -9.81 -8.40
N ILE A 306 22.49 -8.76 -9.22
CA ILE A 306 21.74 -7.55 -8.89
C ILE A 306 20.82 -7.23 -10.05
N GLU A 307 19.53 -7.08 -9.78
CA GLU A 307 18.52 -6.73 -10.79
C GLU A 307 17.87 -5.39 -10.44
N PHE A 308 17.95 -4.45 -11.36
CA PHE A 308 17.28 -3.16 -11.35
C PHE A 308 16.03 -3.24 -12.23
N TRP A 309 14.90 -2.85 -11.68
CA TRP A 309 13.61 -2.83 -12.35
C TRP A 309 13.03 -1.42 -12.24
N GLN A 310 12.65 -0.85 -13.38
CA GLN A 310 11.98 0.44 -13.50
C GLN A 310 10.60 0.23 -14.14
N ALA A 311 9.58 0.72 -13.46
CA ALA A 311 8.20 0.73 -13.94
C ALA A 311 8.06 1.59 -15.20
N ASP A 312 7.13 1.18 -16.05
CA ASP A 312 6.73 1.88 -17.27
C ASP A 312 5.20 1.78 -17.38
N LYS A 313 4.54 2.86 -17.80
CA LYS A 313 3.06 2.94 -17.83
C LYS A 313 2.43 2.04 -18.89
N ASP A 314 3.14 1.80 -19.98
CA ASP A 314 2.73 0.90 -21.06
C ASP A 314 3.10 -0.57 -20.76
N ARG A 315 3.61 -0.84 -19.55
CA ARG A 315 4.05 -2.16 -19.05
C ARG A 315 5.28 -2.71 -19.74
N LEU A 316 6.02 -1.86 -20.46
CA LEU A 316 7.31 -2.19 -21.07
C LEU A 316 8.44 -1.86 -20.09
N HIS A 317 8.43 -2.56 -18.95
CA HIS A 317 9.36 -2.29 -17.85
C HIS A 317 10.82 -2.51 -18.24
N ASN A 318 11.69 -1.58 -17.82
CA ASN A 318 13.13 -1.75 -17.99
C ASN A 318 13.68 -2.65 -16.90
N ARG A 319 14.37 -3.72 -17.32
CA ARG A 319 14.98 -4.71 -16.44
C ARG A 319 16.44 -4.89 -16.80
N LEU A 320 17.31 -4.40 -15.93
CA LEU A 320 18.75 -4.48 -16.08
C LEU A 320 19.31 -5.39 -15.00
N ARG A 321 20.07 -6.41 -15.42
CA ARG A 321 20.70 -7.35 -14.50
C ARG A 321 22.22 -7.29 -14.62
N TYR A 322 22.86 -7.25 -13.46
CA TYR A 322 24.28 -7.46 -13.29
C TYR A 322 24.52 -8.84 -12.68
N GLU A 323 25.43 -9.62 -13.25
CA GLU A 323 25.83 -10.94 -12.77
C GLU A 323 27.36 -11.04 -12.68
N ARG A 324 27.85 -11.75 -11.66
CA ARG A 324 29.26 -12.13 -11.53
C ARG A 324 29.39 -13.45 -10.80
N ALA A 325 30.42 -14.21 -11.12
CA ALA A 325 30.68 -15.49 -10.46
C ALA A 325 31.10 -15.31 -8.98
N ASP A 326 31.96 -14.34 -8.72
CA ASP A 326 32.51 -14.01 -7.40
C ASP A 326 32.95 -12.53 -7.32
N ARG A 327 33.44 -12.11 -6.16
CA ARG A 327 33.86 -10.72 -5.87
C ARG A 327 35.02 -10.21 -6.73
N HIS A 328 35.81 -11.10 -7.32
CA HIS A 328 36.99 -10.76 -8.13
C HIS A 328 36.68 -10.73 -9.62
N THR A 329 35.50 -11.21 -10.01
CA THR A 329 35.04 -11.23 -11.39
C THR A 329 34.36 -9.90 -11.72
N PRO A 330 34.69 -9.25 -12.87
CA PRO A 330 33.95 -8.09 -13.35
C PRO A 330 32.46 -8.41 -13.54
N TRP A 331 31.63 -7.39 -13.41
CA TRP A 331 30.20 -7.53 -13.66
C TRP A 331 29.90 -7.69 -15.15
N GLU A 332 29.06 -8.67 -15.48
CA GLU A 332 28.39 -8.80 -16.77
C GLU A 332 26.99 -8.21 -16.68
N ARG A 333 26.54 -7.54 -17.75
CA ARG A 333 25.30 -6.78 -17.77
C ARG A 333 24.36 -7.28 -18.85
N HIS A 334 23.11 -7.56 -18.50
CA HIS A 334 22.09 -8.12 -19.38
C HIS A 334 20.76 -7.37 -19.27
N LEU A 335 20.10 -7.15 -20.40
CA LEU A 335 18.69 -6.76 -20.41
C LEU A 335 17.82 -8.00 -20.27
N LEU A 336 16.74 -7.88 -19.51
CA LEU A 336 15.73 -8.92 -19.36
C LEU A 336 14.43 -8.49 -20.01
N TRP A 337 13.64 -9.47 -20.45
CA TRP A 337 12.25 -9.24 -20.85
C TRP A 337 11.45 -8.71 -19.65
N PRO A 338 10.56 -7.71 -19.87
CA PRO A 338 9.75 -7.09 -18.81
C PRO A 338 8.96 -8.10 -17.98
#